data_AF-A0A0J0Y3T5-F1
#
_entry.id   AF-A0A0J0Y3T5-F1
#
_cell.length_a   1.000
_cell.length_b   1.000
_cell.length_c   1.000
_cell.angle_alpha   90.00
_cell.angle_beta   90.00
_cell.angle_gamma   90.00
#
_symmetry.space_group_name_H-M   'P 1'
#
loop_
_entity.id
_entity.type
_entity.pdbx_description
1 polymer ?
#
loop_
_entity_poly.entity_id
_entity_poly.type
_entity_poly.pdbx_seq_one_letter_code
_entity_poly.pdbx_strand_id
1 'polypeptide(L)'
;MALAYINLSAKQYFNFMCRTEYERRVFHDTYKEFQKKSKPYSLNQTFHTFGQMCEANGKANTLHQKLHYAVMNTIVSLENKIPVLSDVDGNCILFDLANLRICSSDLLNKAAHVVSITYTSPKLVLHEIVGDLLILSYDEKGKFNKTFMVKMTDDIVINYEKNQELVYS
;
A
#
# COMPACT_ATOMS: atom_id res chain seq x y z
N MET A 1 9.68 11.66 -26.63
CA MET A 1 10.04 10.22 -26.69
C MET A 1 10.01 9.72 -25.26
N ALA A 2 9.36 8.58 -24.96
CA ALA A 2 9.31 8.05 -23.60
C ALA A 2 10.68 7.51 -23.17
N LEU A 3 11.11 7.83 -21.95
CA LEU A 3 12.35 7.37 -21.35
C LEU A 3 12.19 5.97 -20.73
N ALA A 4 11.05 5.72 -20.07
CA ALA A 4 10.70 4.40 -19.52
C ALA A 4 9.20 4.28 -19.24
N TYR A 5 8.74 3.06 -18.95
CA TYR A 5 7.46 2.80 -18.30
C TYR A 5 7.69 2.37 -16.86
N ILE A 6 6.97 3.00 -15.94
CA ILE A 6 7.15 2.80 -14.50
C ILE A 6 5.81 2.74 -13.76
N ASN A 7 5.83 2.26 -12.52
CA ASN A 7 4.79 2.49 -11.53
C ASN A 7 5.40 3.19 -10.32
N LEU A 8 4.67 4.11 -9.70
CA LEU A 8 5.03 4.68 -8.41
C LEU A 8 4.36 3.89 -7.30
N SER A 9 5.11 3.49 -6.29
CA SER A 9 4.56 2.95 -5.05
C SER A 9 4.82 3.89 -3.90
N ALA A 10 3.78 4.20 -3.13
CA ALA A 10 3.88 4.97 -1.89
C ALA A 10 3.36 4.13 -0.72
N LYS A 11 4.09 4.12 0.39
CA LYS A 11 3.76 3.31 1.56
C LYS A 11 3.32 4.20 2.71
N GLN A 12 2.12 3.92 3.25
CA GLN A 12 1.60 4.59 4.44
C GLN A 12 1.52 3.60 5.61
N TYR A 13 1.93 4.04 6.80
CA TYR A 13 1.82 3.28 8.04
C TYR A 13 0.65 3.77 8.88
N PHE A 14 -0.04 2.84 9.52
CA PHE A 14 -1.18 3.09 10.40
C PHE A 14 -0.88 2.50 11.77
N ASN A 15 -0.90 3.34 12.79
CA ASN A 15 -0.61 2.99 14.17
C ASN A 15 -1.47 3.84 15.11
N PHE A 16 -1.27 3.75 16.42
CA PHE A 16 -2.09 4.50 17.39
C PHE A 16 -2.00 6.04 17.27
N MET A 17 -1.03 6.58 16.52
CA MET A 17 -0.87 8.02 16.28
C MET A 17 -1.64 8.53 15.04
N CYS A 18 -2.68 7.82 14.59
CA CYS A 18 -3.54 8.25 13.47
C CYS A 18 -4.00 9.71 13.63
N ARG A 19 -3.82 10.50 12.58
CA ARG A 19 -4.18 11.93 12.52
C ARG A 19 -5.52 12.13 11.81
N THR A 20 -5.76 11.39 10.74
CA THR A 20 -6.97 11.54 9.91
C THR A 20 -8.08 10.55 10.30
N GLU A 21 -9.32 10.86 9.93
CA GLU A 21 -10.44 9.91 10.08
C GLU A 21 -10.24 8.64 9.25
N TYR A 22 -9.65 8.79 8.06
CA TYR A 22 -9.26 7.65 7.21
C TYR A 22 -8.30 6.72 7.94
N GLU A 23 -7.20 7.27 8.47
CA GLU A 23 -6.21 6.49 9.21
C GLU A 23 -6.82 5.82 10.44
N ARG A 24 -7.64 6.56 11.20
CA ARG A 24 -8.32 6.02 12.38
C ARG A 24 -9.22 4.86 12.01
N ARG A 25 -10.00 4.97 10.93
CA ARG A 25 -10.87 3.88 10.46
C ARG A 25 -10.07 2.65 10.07
N VAL A 26 -9.03 2.80 9.25
CA VAL A 26 -8.15 1.70 8.86
C VAL A 26 -7.59 1.00 10.10
N PHE A 27 -6.97 1.76 11.02
CA PHE A 27 -6.35 1.21 12.24
C PHE A 27 -7.35 0.45 13.13
N HIS A 28 -8.57 0.97 13.30
CA HIS A 28 -9.58 0.34 14.14
C HIS A 28 -10.14 -0.94 13.52
N ASP A 29 -10.45 -0.90 12.23
CA ASP A 29 -11.03 -2.02 11.51
C ASP A 29 -10.03 -3.18 11.36
N THR A 30 -8.76 -2.87 11.06
CA THR A 30 -7.71 -3.90 11.00
C THR A 30 -7.44 -4.53 12.35
N TYR A 31 -7.43 -3.74 13.43
CA TYR A 31 -7.21 -4.29 14.76
C TYR A 31 -8.36 -5.21 15.19
N LYS A 32 -9.60 -4.77 14.96
CA LYS A 32 -10.79 -5.57 15.26
C LYS A 32 -10.80 -6.88 14.47
N GLU A 33 -10.44 -6.82 13.19
CA GLU A 33 -10.36 -8.02 12.37
C GLU A 33 -9.21 -8.94 12.79
N PHE A 34 -8.06 -8.38 13.19
CA PHE A 34 -6.95 -9.16 13.76
C PHE A 34 -7.41 -9.94 14.99
N GLN A 35 -8.06 -9.28 15.96
CA GLN A 35 -8.59 -9.95 17.15
C GLN A 35 -9.56 -11.09 16.80
N LYS A 36 -10.42 -10.88 15.80
CA LYS A 36 -11.40 -11.87 15.35
C LYS A 36 -10.76 -13.06 14.65
N LYS A 37 -9.84 -12.81 13.72
CA LYS A 37 -9.30 -13.83 12.80
C LYS A 37 -8.05 -14.54 13.33
N SER A 38 -7.41 -14.00 14.37
CA SER A 38 -6.24 -14.61 15.00
C SER A 38 -6.56 -15.76 15.96
N LYS A 39 -7.82 -15.94 16.38
CA LYS A 39 -8.26 -17.01 17.31
C LYS A 39 -7.78 -18.42 16.96
N PRO A 40 -7.79 -18.87 15.69
CA PRO A 40 -7.29 -20.20 15.32
C PRO A 40 -5.77 -20.37 15.47
N TYR A 41 -5.03 -19.27 15.56
CA TYR A 41 -3.57 -19.25 15.62
C TYR A 41 -3.04 -18.94 17.03
N SER A 42 -3.89 -18.45 17.92
CA SER A 42 -3.49 -18.05 19.28
C SER A 42 -3.29 -19.22 20.27
N LEU A 43 -3.26 -20.48 19.80
CA LEU A 43 -3.00 -21.73 20.56
C LEU A 43 -3.38 -21.65 22.05
N ASN A 44 -4.66 -21.80 22.36
CA ASN A 44 -5.22 -21.72 23.73
C ASN A 44 -4.80 -20.46 24.51
N GLN A 45 -4.68 -19.32 23.82
CA GLN A 45 -4.23 -18.03 24.36
C GLN A 45 -2.74 -17.99 24.75
N THR A 46 -1.89 -18.86 24.20
CA THR A 46 -0.43 -18.79 24.44
C THR A 46 0.25 -17.76 23.54
N PHE A 47 -0.25 -17.60 22.31
CA PHE A 47 0.33 -16.67 21.34
C PHE A 47 -0.54 -15.44 21.18
N HIS A 48 0.03 -14.29 21.50
CA HIS A 48 -0.68 -13.00 21.46
C HIS A 48 -0.19 -12.10 20.33
N THR A 49 1.07 -12.24 19.92
CA THR A 49 1.64 -11.43 18.85
C THR A 49 1.50 -12.11 17.49
N PHE A 50 1.42 -11.30 16.44
CA PHE A 50 1.42 -11.80 15.06
C PHE A 50 2.68 -12.60 14.73
N GLY A 51 3.86 -12.15 15.22
CA GLY A 51 5.13 -12.85 15.02
C GLY A 51 5.10 -14.27 15.57
N GLN A 52 4.70 -14.43 16.85
CA GLN A 52 4.56 -15.74 17.49
C GLN A 52 3.58 -16.66 16.73
N MET A 53 2.45 -16.12 16.26
CA MET A 53 1.48 -16.89 15.48
C MET A 53 2.08 -17.40 14.17
N CYS A 54 2.86 -16.57 13.47
CA CYS A 54 3.52 -16.94 12.22
C CYS A 54 4.63 -17.96 12.42
N GLU A 55 5.44 -17.81 13.47
CA GLU A 55 6.49 -18.77 13.83
C GLU A 55 5.90 -20.14 14.18
N ALA A 56 4.83 -20.18 14.97
CA ALA A 56 4.17 -21.41 15.34
C ALA A 56 3.36 -22.04 14.20
N ASN A 57 2.78 -21.21 13.32
CA ASN A 57 1.96 -21.66 12.20
C ASN A 57 2.03 -20.68 11.04
N GLY A 58 2.81 -21.01 10.00
CA GLY A 58 2.99 -20.18 8.81
C GLY A 58 1.68 -19.81 8.08
N LYS A 59 0.57 -20.53 8.30
CA LYS A 59 -0.76 -20.16 7.78
C LYS A 59 -1.30 -18.86 8.39
N ALA A 60 -0.75 -18.40 9.52
CA ALA A 60 -1.08 -17.10 10.10
C ALA A 60 -0.73 -15.94 9.15
N ASN A 61 0.17 -16.11 8.19
CA ASN A 61 0.44 -15.10 7.15
C ASN A 61 -0.81 -14.73 6.32
N THR A 62 -1.83 -15.60 6.26
CA THR A 62 -3.11 -15.28 5.62
C THR A 62 -3.86 -14.13 6.30
N LEU A 63 -3.51 -13.78 7.54
CA LEU A 63 -4.08 -12.64 8.27
C LEU A 63 -3.87 -11.32 7.53
N HIS A 64 -2.77 -11.14 6.78
CA HIS A 64 -2.57 -9.96 5.93
C HIS A 64 -3.76 -9.73 4.99
N GLN A 65 -4.13 -10.77 4.24
CA GLN A 65 -5.22 -10.71 3.28
C GLN A 65 -6.58 -10.52 3.98
N LYS A 66 -6.79 -11.14 5.15
CA LYS A 66 -8.04 -10.97 5.92
C LYS A 66 -8.22 -9.54 6.39
N LEU A 67 -7.16 -8.91 6.90
CA LEU A 67 -7.18 -7.51 7.30
C LEU A 67 -7.36 -6.58 6.10
N HIS A 68 -6.74 -6.90 4.96
CA HIS A 68 -6.96 -6.15 3.73
C HIS A 68 -8.44 -6.08 3.35
N TYR A 69 -9.13 -7.22 3.36
CA TYR A 69 -10.57 -7.26 3.06
C TYR A 69 -11.43 -6.46 4.04
N ALA A 70 -11.04 -6.40 5.32
CA ALA A 70 -11.79 -5.65 6.33
C ALA A 70 -11.81 -4.14 6.08
N VAL A 71 -10.81 -3.60 5.38
CA VAL A 71 -10.71 -2.16 5.08
C VAL A 71 -10.98 -1.81 3.62
N MET A 72 -11.43 -2.77 2.81
CA MET A 72 -11.61 -2.56 1.37
C MET A 72 -12.57 -1.38 1.07
N ASN A 73 -13.69 -1.28 1.79
CA ASN A 73 -14.63 -0.17 1.64
C ASN A 73 -14.00 1.19 1.99
N THR A 74 -13.15 1.20 3.02
CA THR A 74 -12.40 2.40 3.43
C THR A 74 -11.39 2.81 2.35
N ILE A 75 -10.69 1.85 1.73
CA ILE A 75 -9.79 2.12 0.60
C ILE A 75 -10.57 2.63 -0.62
N VAL A 76 -11.72 2.04 -0.94
CA VAL A 76 -12.58 2.46 -2.08
C VAL A 76 -13.03 3.92 -1.92
N SER A 77 -13.26 4.39 -0.68
CA SER A 77 -13.61 5.79 -0.43
C SER A 77 -12.53 6.82 -0.80
N LEU A 78 -11.30 6.37 -1.09
CA LEU A 78 -10.25 7.24 -1.62
C LEU A 78 -10.43 7.55 -3.11
N GLU A 79 -11.38 6.92 -3.81
CA GLU A 79 -11.61 7.12 -5.25
C GLU A 79 -10.32 6.99 -6.07
N ASN A 80 -9.53 5.96 -5.76
CA ASN A 80 -8.24 5.69 -6.40
C ASN A 80 -7.17 6.78 -6.19
N LYS A 81 -7.31 7.71 -5.25
CA LYS A 81 -6.30 8.75 -4.98
C LYS A 81 -5.32 8.31 -3.89
N ILE A 82 -4.03 8.40 -4.15
CA ILE A 82 -2.99 8.11 -3.16
C ILE A 82 -3.01 9.22 -2.10
N PRO A 83 -3.28 8.92 -0.82
CA PRO A 83 -3.46 9.94 0.21
C PRO A 83 -2.17 10.64 0.62
N VAL A 84 -1.02 10.00 0.39
CA VAL A 84 0.31 10.46 0.81
C VAL A 84 1.19 10.91 -0.37
N LEU A 85 0.62 11.02 -1.57
CA LEU A 85 1.37 11.40 -2.77
C LEU A 85 0.55 12.33 -3.67
N SER A 86 1.13 13.49 -3.94
CA SER A 86 0.60 14.48 -4.89
C SER A 86 1.67 14.90 -5.89
N ASP A 87 1.24 15.45 -7.02
CA ASP A 87 2.12 16.20 -7.91
C ASP A 87 2.54 17.54 -7.27
N VAL A 88 3.44 18.27 -7.94
CA VAL A 88 3.92 19.59 -7.49
C VAL A 88 2.83 20.66 -7.48
N ASP A 89 1.74 20.47 -8.22
CA ASP A 89 0.59 21.37 -8.29
C ASP A 89 -0.47 21.02 -7.22
N GLY A 90 -0.23 19.97 -6.42
CA GLY A 90 -1.13 19.50 -5.36
C GLY A 90 -2.24 18.56 -5.85
N ASN A 91 -2.23 18.13 -7.11
CA ASN A 91 -3.18 17.13 -7.60
C ASN A 91 -2.80 15.74 -7.09
N CYS A 92 -3.81 14.95 -6.72
CA CYS A 92 -3.59 13.60 -6.25
C CYS A 92 -3.09 12.69 -7.38
N ILE A 93 -2.15 11.81 -7.07
CA ILE A 93 -1.74 10.72 -7.96
C ILE A 93 -2.70 9.54 -7.79
N LEU A 94 -3.02 8.84 -8.87
CA LEU A 94 -3.93 7.70 -8.83
C LEU A 94 -3.22 6.40 -8.47
N PHE A 95 -3.95 5.47 -7.85
CA PHE A 95 -3.58 4.07 -7.63
C PHE A 95 -4.62 3.12 -8.23
N ASP A 96 -4.17 1.97 -8.72
CA ASP A 96 -5.03 0.85 -9.13
C ASP A 96 -4.84 -0.37 -8.23
N LEU A 97 -3.77 -0.40 -7.43
CA LEU A 97 -3.46 -1.47 -6.49
C LEU A 97 -3.18 -0.90 -5.10
N ALA A 98 -3.76 -1.54 -4.08
CA ALA A 98 -3.46 -1.29 -2.67
C ALA A 98 -3.17 -2.63 -1.99
N ASN A 99 -2.03 -2.74 -1.31
CA ASN A 99 -1.64 -3.96 -0.59
C ASN A 99 -1.47 -3.67 0.90
N LEU A 100 -2.26 -4.35 1.74
CA LEU A 100 -2.14 -4.21 3.19
C LEU A 100 -1.25 -5.31 3.78
N ARG A 101 -0.32 -4.90 4.65
CA ARG A 101 0.53 -5.81 5.43
C ARG A 101 0.47 -5.46 6.92
N ILE A 102 0.61 -6.49 7.75
CA ILE A 102 0.80 -6.35 9.19
C ILE A 102 2.30 -6.19 9.43
N CYS A 103 2.70 -5.11 10.08
CA CYS A 103 4.09 -4.89 10.50
C CYS A 103 4.31 -5.49 11.90
N SER A 104 3.39 -5.20 12.81
CA SER A 104 3.35 -5.77 14.16
C SER A 104 1.91 -5.74 14.66
N SER A 105 1.53 -6.69 15.53
CA SER A 105 0.23 -6.65 16.17
C SER A 105 0.22 -7.55 17.39
N ASP A 106 -0.56 -7.16 18.39
CA ASP A 106 -0.73 -7.89 19.65
C ASP A 106 -2.22 -7.92 20.03
N LEU A 107 -2.73 -9.12 20.36
CA LEU A 107 -4.10 -9.34 20.80
C LEU A 107 -4.47 -8.61 22.09
N LEU A 108 -3.49 -8.38 22.96
CA LEU A 108 -3.64 -7.77 24.28
C LEU A 108 -3.26 -6.29 24.30
N ASN A 109 -2.49 -5.83 23.31
CA ASN A 109 -2.01 -4.44 23.23
C ASN A 109 -2.35 -3.80 21.88
N LYS A 110 -3.44 -3.03 21.84
CA LYS A 110 -3.85 -2.28 20.65
C LYS A 110 -2.81 -1.25 20.20
N ALA A 111 -2.05 -0.66 21.10
CA ALA A 111 -1.03 0.34 20.74
C ALA A 111 0.15 -0.28 19.98
N ALA A 112 0.38 -1.59 20.13
CA ALA A 112 1.39 -2.33 19.37
C ALA A 112 0.94 -2.72 17.94
N HIS A 113 -0.33 -2.43 17.58
CA HIS A 113 -0.84 -2.69 16.25
C HIS A 113 -0.28 -1.69 15.25
N VAL A 114 0.42 -2.20 14.23
CA VAL A 114 0.96 -1.42 13.12
C VAL A 114 0.70 -2.19 11.84
N VAL A 115 0.00 -1.55 10.91
CA VAL A 115 -0.22 -2.05 9.56
C VAL A 115 0.32 -1.04 8.55
N SER A 116 0.63 -1.49 7.35
CA SER A 116 1.00 -0.62 6.25
C SER A 116 0.12 -0.91 5.03
N ILE A 117 -0.22 0.13 4.28
CA ILE A 117 -0.79 0.00 2.94
C ILE A 117 0.23 0.56 1.96
N THR A 118 0.60 -0.25 0.96
CA THR A 118 1.35 0.21 -0.20
C THR A 118 0.36 0.45 -1.32
N TYR A 119 0.25 1.71 -1.77
CA TYR A 119 -0.50 2.10 -2.95
C TYR A 119 0.42 2.11 -4.15
N THR A 120 0.02 1.48 -5.25
CA THR A 120 0.79 1.46 -6.49
C THR A 120 -0.03 2.11 -7.59
N SER A 121 0.59 3.04 -8.30
CA SER A 121 0.00 3.71 -9.45
C SER A 121 -0.22 2.73 -10.61
N PRO A 122 -1.17 3.02 -11.52
CA PRO A 122 -1.17 2.37 -12.82
C PRO A 122 0.12 2.65 -13.57
N LYS A 123 0.29 2.00 -14.72
CA LYS A 123 1.44 2.21 -15.60
C LYS A 123 1.53 3.67 -16.03
N LEU A 124 2.70 4.25 -15.81
CA LEU A 124 3.04 5.62 -16.16
C LEU A 124 4.14 5.62 -17.22
N VAL A 125 4.13 6.67 -18.03
CA VAL A 125 5.20 7.01 -18.96
C VAL A 125 6.11 8.02 -18.28
N LEU A 126 7.37 7.66 -18.12
CA LEU A 126 8.43 8.59 -17.72
C LEU A 126 8.94 9.31 -18.96
N HIS A 127 8.75 10.61 -19.03
CA HIS A 127 9.23 11.44 -20.14
C HIS A 127 10.65 11.93 -19.87
N GLU A 128 10.90 12.41 -18.65
CA GLU A 128 12.16 13.04 -18.28
C GLU A 128 12.36 13.05 -16.76
N ILE A 129 13.62 13.15 -16.34
CA ILE A 129 14.00 13.38 -14.95
C ILE A 129 14.80 14.69 -14.91
N VAL A 130 14.33 15.67 -14.15
CA VAL A 130 14.99 16.98 -13.99
C VAL A 130 15.30 17.21 -12.52
N GLY A 131 16.57 16.96 -12.13
CA GLY A 131 16.96 16.92 -10.71
C GLY A 131 16.16 15.85 -9.98
N ASP A 132 15.42 16.25 -8.94
CA ASP A 132 14.56 15.35 -8.16
C ASP A 132 13.13 15.27 -8.71
N LEU A 133 12.83 15.84 -9.88
CA LEU A 133 11.49 15.85 -10.46
C LEU A 133 11.35 14.79 -11.55
N LEU A 134 10.31 13.97 -11.42
CA LEU A 134 9.84 13.03 -12.42
C LEU A 134 8.76 13.70 -13.27
N ILE A 135 8.98 13.81 -14.58
CA ILE A 135 7.96 14.25 -15.53
C ILE A 135 7.23 13.03 -16.08
N LEU A 136 5.98 12.87 -15.66
CA LEU A 136 5.20 11.65 -15.87
C LEU A 136 3.92 11.95 -16.64
N SER A 137 3.37 10.93 -17.29
CA SER A 137 1.97 10.92 -17.73
C SER A 137 1.38 9.53 -17.53
N TYR A 138 0.06 9.43 -17.45
CA TYR A 138 -0.61 8.13 -17.52
C TYR A 138 -0.37 7.46 -18.89
N ASP A 139 -0.32 6.13 -18.93
CA ASP A 139 -0.25 5.35 -20.18
C ASP A 139 -1.67 5.05 -20.70
N GLU A 140 -2.38 6.09 -21.18
CA GLU A 140 -3.64 5.91 -21.89
C GLU A 140 -3.40 5.82 -23.40
N LYS A 141 -3.84 4.72 -24.01
CA LYS A 141 -3.73 4.52 -25.47
C LYS A 141 -4.57 5.55 -26.23
N GLY A 142 -3.93 6.26 -27.16
CA GLY A 142 -4.63 7.10 -28.16
C GLY A 142 -4.94 8.53 -27.73
N LYS A 143 -4.40 9.02 -26.60
CA LYS A 143 -4.50 10.42 -26.18
C LYS A 143 -3.14 11.02 -25.89
N PHE A 144 -3.03 12.33 -26.12
CA PHE A 144 -1.92 13.11 -25.57
C PHE A 144 -2.17 13.23 -24.07
N ASN A 145 -1.41 12.48 -23.28
CA ASN A 145 -1.64 12.40 -21.85
C ASN A 145 -1.03 13.64 -21.19
N LYS A 146 -1.84 14.37 -20.43
CA LYS A 146 -1.40 15.53 -19.67
C LYS A 146 -0.23 15.12 -18.78
N THR A 147 0.90 15.80 -18.90
CA THR A 147 2.05 15.56 -18.04
C THR A 147 1.82 16.18 -16.66
N PHE A 148 2.41 15.55 -15.65
CA PHE A 148 2.45 16.03 -14.28
C PHE A 148 3.83 15.75 -13.69
N MET A 149 4.19 16.49 -12.66
CA MET A 149 5.52 16.41 -12.04
C MET A 149 5.41 15.84 -10.63
N VAL A 150 6.18 14.80 -10.34
CA VAL A 150 6.27 14.22 -8.98
C VAL A 150 7.68 14.41 -8.47
N LYS A 151 7.83 14.93 -7.25
CA LYS A 151 9.14 15.01 -6.60
C LYS A 151 9.52 13.65 -6.01
N MET A 152 10.73 13.18 -6.31
CA MET A 152 11.31 12.02 -5.66
C MET A 152 11.49 12.29 -4.16
N THR A 153 11.04 11.36 -3.34
CA THR A 153 11.22 11.36 -1.89
C THR A 153 11.57 9.95 -1.44
N ASP A 154 12.16 9.80 -0.25
CA ASP A 154 12.55 8.49 0.29
C ASP A 154 11.36 7.53 0.47
N ASP A 155 10.13 8.06 0.52
CA ASP A 155 8.89 7.31 0.69
C ASP A 155 8.28 6.79 -0.63
N ILE A 156 8.86 7.16 -1.78
CA ILE A 156 8.41 6.76 -3.11
C ILE A 156 9.36 5.70 -3.68
N VAL A 157 8.79 4.57 -4.09
CA VAL A 157 9.50 3.51 -4.81
C VAL A 157 9.12 3.55 -6.28
N ILE A 158 10.11 3.64 -7.16
CA ILE A 158 9.94 3.55 -8.61
C ILE A 158 10.08 2.08 -9.01
N ASN A 159 9.02 1.48 -9.53
CA ASN A 159 9.03 0.13 -10.05
C ASN A 159 9.14 0.20 -11.57
N TYR A 160 10.21 -0.36 -12.13
CA TYR A 160 10.33 -0.53 -13.57
C TYR A 160 9.59 -1.79 -14.00
N GLU A 161 8.83 -1.73 -15.10
CA GLU A 161 8.44 -2.95 -15.79
C GLU A 161 9.72 -3.61 -16.31
N LYS A 162 10.14 -4.72 -15.68
CA LYS A 162 10.97 -5.69 -16.39
C LYS A 162 10.11 -6.18 -17.55
N ASN A 163 10.57 -6.00 -18.78
CA ASN A 163 10.09 -6.81 -19.90
C ASN A 163 10.15 -8.28 -19.46
N GLN A 164 9.00 -8.87 -19.14
CA GLN A 164 8.91 -10.32 -19.04
C GLN A 164 9.02 -10.82 -20.47
N GLU A 165 10.25 -11.11 -20.90
CA GLU A 165 10.43 -12.07 -21.98
C GLU A 165 9.77 -13.36 -21.51
N LEU A 166 8.64 -13.68 -22.13
CA LEU A 166 7.98 -14.97 -22.02
C LEU A 166 8.98 -16.02 -22.54
N VAL A 167 9.79 -16.57 -21.64
CA VAL A 167 10.49 -17.83 -21.91
C VAL A 167 9.43 -18.91 -21.89
N TYR A 168 8.87 -19.22 -23.06
CA TYR A 168 8.16 -20.47 -23.26
C TYR A 168 9.16 -21.60 -23.02
N SER A 169 8.89 -22.45 -22.03
CA SER A 169 9.53 -23.75 -21.83
C SER A 169 8.44 -24.81 -21.79
#